data_AF-A0A7W0TPN1-F1
#
_entry.id   AF-A0A7W0TPN1-F1
#
_cell.length_a   1.000
_cell.length_b   1.000
_cell.length_c   1.000
_cell.angle_alpha   90.00
_cell.angle_beta   90.00
_cell.angle_gamma   90.00
#
_symmetry.space_group_name_H-M   'P 1'
#
loop_
_entity.id
_entity.type
_entity.pdbx_description
1 polymer ?
#
loop_
_entity_poly.entity_id
_entity_poly.type
_entity_poly.pdbx_seq_one_letter_code
_entity_poly.pdbx_strand_id
1 'polypeptide(L)'
;SRNGRRSGLTFAPEGGSERLRKVINKMVSQEDLIRTVSTAYANGWRQVKLYFMCGLPTETDEDVLEIAAMAREVIKAGRAASGHKDIRCTVSIGGFVPKPHTPFQWAAQADHETIDRRLKLLRTAINSDRSVGRAIGVRYHDGKPGIVEGLLSRGDRRIGAVIEEVWRQGGRFDGWNEHFSYDRWMAACAQVLPSYGLDVDWYTTRERTEHEVLPWDHLDSGLDKEWLWADWQDALSEQEQDDCRWTPCFDCGVCPGMGTDIQIGPTGVKLLPLTPVSAST
;
A
#
# COMPACT_ATOMS: atom_id res chain seq x y z
N SER A 1 12.16 -22.19 -29.31
CA SER A 1 11.19 -21.29 -28.67
C SER A 1 11.49 -19.87 -29.11
N ARG A 2 10.48 -19.02 -29.37
CA ARG A 2 10.69 -17.64 -29.82
C ARG A 2 11.65 -16.91 -28.86
N ASN A 3 12.62 -16.19 -29.41
CA ASN A 3 13.51 -15.20 -28.75
C ASN A 3 12.71 -14.04 -28.15
N GLY A 4 11.71 -14.32 -27.31
CA GLY A 4 10.95 -13.31 -26.59
C GLY A 4 11.85 -12.67 -25.55
N ARG A 5 12.10 -11.36 -25.65
CA ARG A 5 12.65 -10.58 -24.53
C ARG A 5 11.79 -10.92 -23.31
N ARG A 6 12.40 -11.53 -22.29
CA ARG A 6 11.72 -11.74 -21.01
C ARG A 6 11.29 -10.36 -20.51
N SER A 7 9.97 -10.16 -20.36
CA SER A 7 9.41 -8.93 -19.79
C SER A 7 9.92 -8.76 -18.35
N GLY A 8 9.93 -7.53 -17.84
CA GLY A 8 10.32 -7.30 -16.45
C GLY A 8 9.42 -8.05 -15.46
N LEU A 9 9.98 -8.48 -14.33
CA LEU A 9 9.21 -9.04 -13.21
C LEU A 9 8.91 -7.96 -12.19
N THR A 10 7.72 -7.99 -11.58
CA THR A 10 7.35 -7.09 -10.50
C THR A 10 7.20 -7.86 -9.21
N PHE A 11 7.84 -7.38 -8.15
CA PHE A 11 7.69 -7.84 -6.79
C PHE A 11 7.13 -6.70 -5.95
N ALA A 12 6.25 -7.00 -5.01
CA ALA A 12 5.63 -5.99 -4.15
C ALA A 12 6.00 -6.27 -2.69
N PRO A 13 7.15 -5.76 -2.20
CA PRO A 13 7.46 -5.77 -0.78
C PRO A 13 6.56 -4.85 0.02
N GLU A 14 6.05 -3.76 -0.61
CA GLU A 14 5.11 -2.76 -0.06
C GLU A 14 5.65 -1.94 1.12
N GLY A 15 6.25 -2.54 2.15
CA GLY A 15 6.96 -1.86 3.24
C GLY A 15 8.46 -1.76 2.99
N GLY A 16 9.08 -0.64 3.39
CA GLY A 16 10.51 -0.40 3.24
C GLY A 16 11.37 -1.28 4.15
N SER A 17 11.03 -1.33 5.44
CA SER A 17 11.67 -2.16 6.46
C SER A 17 10.91 -3.46 6.72
N GLU A 18 11.56 -4.44 7.36
CA GLU A 18 10.86 -5.65 7.82
C GLU A 18 9.78 -5.32 8.85
N ARG A 19 10.04 -4.35 9.73
CA ARG A 19 9.08 -3.83 10.69
C ARG A 19 7.81 -3.32 10.00
N LEU A 20 7.94 -2.46 8.98
CA LEU A 20 6.76 -1.99 8.24
C LEU A 20 6.06 -3.08 7.46
N ARG A 21 6.79 -4.08 6.96
CA ARG A 21 6.17 -5.25 6.33
C ARG A 21 5.30 -6.03 7.31
N LYS A 22 5.69 -6.15 8.58
CA LYS A 22 4.83 -6.72 9.63
C LYS A 22 3.58 -5.87 9.88
N VAL A 23 3.74 -4.55 9.98
CA VAL A 23 2.61 -3.61 10.16
C VAL A 23 1.53 -3.78 9.09
N ILE A 24 1.90 -4.14 7.86
CA ILE A 24 0.95 -4.39 6.75
C ILE A 24 0.69 -5.87 6.45
N ASN A 25 1.04 -6.78 7.37
CA ASN A 25 0.87 -8.23 7.22
C ASN A 25 1.48 -8.80 5.93
N LYS A 26 2.68 -8.31 5.57
CA LYS A 26 3.45 -8.75 4.40
C LYS A 26 4.62 -9.64 4.80
N MET A 27 4.37 -10.94 4.86
CA MET A 27 5.37 -11.99 5.17
C MET A 27 6.42 -12.18 4.06
N VAL A 28 7.26 -11.17 3.82
CA VAL A 28 8.39 -11.25 2.89
C VAL A 28 9.63 -10.69 3.57
N SER A 29 10.56 -11.58 3.94
CA SER A 29 11.85 -11.19 4.48
C SER A 29 12.71 -10.50 3.41
N GLN A 30 13.67 -9.69 3.85
CA GLN A 30 14.64 -9.10 2.93
C GLN A 30 15.46 -10.19 2.20
N GLU A 31 15.81 -11.28 2.91
CA GLU A 31 16.55 -12.39 2.34
C GLU A 31 15.77 -13.08 1.22
N ASP A 32 14.48 -13.38 1.44
CA ASP A 32 13.62 -14.03 0.45
C ASP A 32 13.47 -13.19 -0.81
N LEU A 33 13.29 -11.88 -0.64
CA LEU A 33 13.21 -10.95 -1.77
C LEU A 33 14.52 -10.94 -2.57
N ILE A 34 15.66 -10.78 -1.91
CA ILE A 34 16.98 -10.76 -2.56
C ILE A 34 17.24 -12.08 -3.28
N ARG A 35 16.94 -13.22 -2.66
CA ARG A 35 17.10 -14.55 -3.24
C ARG A 35 16.23 -14.72 -4.48
N THR A 36 14.96 -14.34 -4.41
CA THR A 36 14.00 -14.45 -5.52
C THR A 36 14.41 -13.57 -6.70
N VAL A 37 14.78 -12.31 -6.44
CA VAL A 37 15.21 -11.36 -7.47
C VAL A 37 16.55 -11.77 -8.10
N SER A 38 17.52 -12.21 -7.29
CA SER A 38 18.81 -12.74 -7.78
C SER A 38 18.61 -13.96 -8.69
N THR A 39 17.69 -14.85 -8.31
CA THR A 39 17.32 -16.02 -9.12
C THR A 39 16.73 -15.60 -10.46
N ALA A 40 15.86 -14.58 -10.49
CA ALA A 40 15.33 -14.04 -11.73
C ALA A 40 16.46 -13.50 -12.64
N TYR A 41 17.40 -12.72 -12.08
CA TYR A 41 18.54 -12.23 -12.87
C TYR A 41 19.42 -13.36 -13.41
N ALA A 42 19.74 -14.37 -12.59
CA ALA A 42 20.52 -15.54 -13.00
C ALA A 42 19.84 -16.31 -14.15
N ASN A 43 18.51 -16.31 -14.19
CA ASN A 43 17.74 -16.92 -15.26
C ASN A 43 17.60 -16.03 -16.51
N GLY A 44 18.20 -14.84 -16.56
CA GLY A 44 18.27 -14.02 -17.76
C GLY A 44 17.21 -12.92 -17.86
N TRP A 45 16.47 -12.63 -16.79
CA TRP A 45 15.75 -11.36 -16.69
C TRP A 45 16.76 -10.21 -16.59
N ARG A 46 16.46 -9.08 -17.23
CA ARG A 46 17.32 -7.88 -17.21
C ARG A 46 16.73 -6.73 -16.40
N GLN A 47 15.45 -6.82 -16.06
CA GLN A 47 14.76 -5.78 -15.33
C GLN A 47 13.80 -6.40 -14.30
N VAL A 48 13.83 -5.86 -13.09
CA VAL A 48 12.79 -6.08 -12.08
C VAL A 48 12.22 -4.74 -11.63
N LYS A 49 10.99 -4.77 -11.14
CA LYS A 49 10.33 -3.67 -10.47
C LYS A 49 10.01 -4.08 -9.04
N LEU A 50 10.29 -3.21 -8.08
CA LEU A 50 9.89 -3.35 -6.68
C LEU A 50 8.82 -2.30 -6.39
N TYR A 51 7.65 -2.71 -5.91
CA TYR A 51 6.56 -1.81 -5.54
C TYR A 51 6.54 -1.56 -4.03
N PHE A 52 6.57 -0.29 -3.64
CA PHE A 52 6.53 0.17 -2.26
C PHE A 52 5.42 1.19 -2.07
N MET A 53 5.01 1.35 -0.82
CA MET A 53 4.20 2.46 -0.37
C MET A 53 5.08 3.45 0.41
N CYS A 54 4.65 4.70 0.50
CA CYS A 54 5.21 5.74 1.35
C CYS A 54 4.07 6.39 2.12
N GLY A 55 4.29 6.67 3.40
CA GLY A 55 3.27 7.18 4.31
C GLY A 55 2.48 6.07 5.01
N LEU A 56 3.01 4.86 5.10
CA LEU A 56 2.40 3.79 5.89
C LEU A 56 2.26 4.20 7.36
N PRO A 57 1.26 3.67 8.09
CA PRO A 57 1.16 3.89 9.52
C PRO A 57 2.45 3.50 10.25
N THR A 58 2.85 4.30 11.24
CA THR A 58 4.11 4.16 12.00
C THR A 58 5.41 4.31 11.18
N GLU A 59 5.37 4.61 9.88
CA GLU A 59 6.57 4.76 9.05
C GLU A 59 7.44 5.93 9.55
N THR A 60 8.74 5.67 9.66
CA THR A 60 9.77 6.67 9.95
C THR A 60 10.63 6.94 8.72
N ASP A 61 11.51 7.93 8.82
CA ASP A 61 12.44 8.25 7.74
C ASP A 61 13.47 7.14 7.52
N GLU A 62 13.84 6.42 8.58
CA GLU A 62 14.72 5.26 8.54
C GLU A 62 14.13 4.14 7.68
N ASP A 63 12.83 3.84 7.84
CA ASP A 63 12.16 2.82 7.02
C ASP A 63 12.17 3.18 5.53
N VAL A 64 12.01 4.47 5.21
CA VAL A 64 12.11 4.98 3.84
C VAL A 64 13.53 4.81 3.28
N LEU A 65 14.55 5.02 4.10
CA LEU A 65 15.95 4.81 3.72
C LEU A 65 16.28 3.32 3.49
N GLU A 66 15.60 2.40 4.18
CA GLU A 66 15.74 0.96 3.94
C GLU A 66 15.31 0.54 2.53
N ILE A 67 14.36 1.25 1.89
CA ILE A 67 14.02 1.04 0.47
C ILE A 67 15.26 1.25 -0.41
N ALA A 68 16.05 2.29 -0.13
CA ALA A 68 17.28 2.55 -0.87
C ALA A 68 18.31 1.44 -0.65
N ALA A 69 18.49 1.01 0.60
CA ALA A 69 19.41 -0.08 0.95
C ALA A 69 19.03 -1.38 0.23
N MET A 70 17.76 -1.76 0.28
CA MET A 70 17.22 -2.94 -0.38
C MET A 70 17.43 -2.90 -1.90
N ALA A 71 17.11 -1.78 -2.55
CA ALA A 71 17.29 -1.65 -4.01
C ALA A 71 18.77 -1.77 -4.42
N ARG A 72 19.70 -1.29 -3.59
CA ARG A 72 21.14 -1.43 -3.81
C ARG A 72 21.59 -2.87 -3.66
N GLU A 73 21.15 -3.56 -2.61
CA GLU A 73 21.47 -4.97 -2.39
C GLU A 73 20.91 -5.86 -3.50
N VAL A 74 19.70 -5.57 -3.99
CA VAL A 74 19.13 -6.22 -5.18
C VAL A 74 20.04 -6.10 -6.40
N ILE A 75 20.60 -4.91 -6.68
CA ILE A 75 21.52 -4.73 -7.80
C ILE A 75 22.85 -5.46 -7.57
N LYS A 76 23.41 -5.40 -6.36
CA LYS A 76 24.67 -6.08 -6.03
C LYS A 76 24.53 -7.60 -6.16
N ALA A 77 23.52 -8.18 -5.51
CA ALA A 77 23.25 -9.61 -5.53
C ALA A 77 22.87 -10.09 -6.94
N GLY A 78 22.05 -9.34 -7.67
CA GLY A 78 21.69 -9.64 -9.05
C GLY A 78 22.89 -9.65 -10.01
N ARG A 79 23.84 -8.71 -9.86
CA ARG A 79 25.09 -8.68 -10.64
C ARG A 79 25.98 -9.88 -10.33
N ALA A 80 26.10 -10.24 -9.06
CA ALA A 80 26.87 -11.41 -8.63
C ALA A 80 26.25 -12.71 -9.17
N ALA A 81 24.93 -12.87 -9.08
CA ALA A 81 24.22 -14.07 -9.51
C ALA A 81 24.16 -14.23 -11.04
N SER A 82 24.02 -13.14 -11.79
CA SER A 82 23.90 -13.19 -13.26
C SER A 82 25.24 -13.07 -14.00
N GLY A 83 26.31 -12.60 -13.34
CA GLY A 83 27.57 -12.25 -13.99
C GLY A 83 27.50 -11.02 -14.91
N HIS A 84 26.35 -10.33 -14.96
CA HIS A 84 26.12 -9.21 -15.86
C HIS A 84 25.97 -7.88 -15.13
N LYS A 85 26.67 -6.85 -15.62
CA LYS A 85 26.52 -5.47 -15.09
C LYS A 85 25.28 -4.75 -15.60
N ASP A 86 24.77 -5.16 -16.77
CA ASP A 86 23.58 -4.59 -17.41
C ASP A 86 22.30 -5.28 -16.93
N ILE A 87 21.90 -4.93 -15.70
CA ILE A 87 20.62 -5.26 -15.08
C ILE A 87 20.03 -4.00 -14.45
N ARG A 88 18.70 -3.94 -14.29
CA ARG A 88 18.00 -2.77 -13.75
C ARG A 88 16.96 -3.14 -12.70
N CYS A 89 16.91 -2.35 -11.64
CA CYS A 89 15.85 -2.37 -10.64
C CYS A 89 15.03 -1.08 -10.76
N THR A 90 13.71 -1.17 -10.83
CA THR A 90 12.82 0.00 -10.77
C THR A 90 12.10 0.01 -9.44
N VAL A 91 12.38 0.98 -8.59
CA VAL A 91 11.60 1.26 -7.38
C VAL A 91 10.38 2.06 -7.80
N SER A 92 9.18 1.52 -7.58
CA SER A 92 7.89 2.14 -7.86
C SER A 92 7.20 2.44 -6.54
N ILE A 93 6.78 3.68 -6.33
CA ILE A 93 6.29 4.15 -5.03
C ILE A 93 4.92 4.79 -5.20
N GLY A 94 3.93 4.27 -4.47
CA GLY A 94 2.63 4.93 -4.29
C GLY A 94 2.55 5.59 -2.92
N GLY A 95 1.82 6.70 -2.81
CA GLY A 95 1.42 7.22 -1.50
C GLY A 95 0.40 6.28 -0.86
N PHE A 96 0.54 6.02 0.43
CA PHE A 96 -0.44 5.25 1.19
C PHE A 96 -1.71 6.09 1.34
N VAL A 97 -2.84 5.51 0.92
CA VAL A 97 -4.18 6.09 1.09
C VAL A 97 -5.03 5.05 1.82
N PRO A 98 -5.52 5.35 3.04
CA PRO A 98 -6.38 4.42 3.77
C PRO A 98 -7.63 4.07 2.97
N LYS A 99 -7.98 2.78 2.92
CA LYS A 99 -9.11 2.29 2.13
C LYS A 99 -10.22 1.73 3.02
N PRO A 100 -11.50 1.94 2.64
CA PRO A 100 -12.64 1.26 3.26
C PRO A 100 -12.45 -0.25 3.35
N HIS A 101 -12.99 -0.87 4.40
CA HIS A 101 -12.97 -2.32 4.61
C HIS A 101 -11.56 -2.93 4.67
N THR A 102 -10.60 -2.13 5.14
CA THR A 102 -9.25 -2.60 5.47
C THR A 102 -8.97 -2.29 6.94
N PRO A 103 -8.06 -3.01 7.59
CA PRO A 103 -7.63 -2.69 8.95
C PRO A 103 -7.19 -1.22 9.07
N PHE A 104 -6.59 -0.68 8.02
CA PHE A 104 -6.12 0.70 8.02
C PHE A 104 -7.20 1.77 7.81
N GLN A 105 -8.49 1.41 7.72
CA GLN A 105 -9.55 2.38 7.46
C GLN A 105 -9.69 3.49 8.53
N TRP A 106 -9.11 3.28 9.71
CA TRP A 106 -9.04 4.28 10.79
C TRP A 106 -7.75 5.12 10.79
N ALA A 107 -6.74 4.71 10.01
CA ALA A 107 -5.45 5.38 9.98
C ALA A 107 -5.56 6.81 9.42
N ALA A 108 -4.80 7.72 10.03
CA ALA A 108 -4.52 9.02 9.41
C ALA A 108 -3.72 8.82 8.12
N GLN A 109 -4.07 9.58 7.07
CA GLN A 109 -3.21 9.68 5.89
C GLN A 109 -2.10 10.69 6.15
N ALA A 110 -0.86 10.39 5.73
CA ALA A 110 0.22 11.37 5.77
C ALA A 110 -0.09 12.58 4.85
N ASP A 111 0.27 13.79 5.30
CA ASP A 111 0.18 15.00 4.47
C ASP A 111 1.11 14.93 3.25
N HIS A 112 0.81 15.76 2.24
CA HIS A 112 1.54 15.68 0.97
C HIS A 112 3.00 16.16 1.11
N GLU A 113 3.28 17.10 2.02
CA GLU A 113 4.62 17.60 2.30
C GLU A 113 5.52 16.50 2.88
N THR A 114 4.97 15.68 3.77
CA THR A 114 5.66 14.54 4.38
C THR A 114 6.00 13.51 3.32
N ILE A 115 5.05 13.18 2.43
CA ILE A 115 5.29 12.28 1.30
C ILE A 115 6.38 12.84 0.38
N ASP A 116 6.26 14.08 -0.07
CA ASP A 116 7.21 14.71 -0.99
C ASP A 116 8.62 14.78 -0.37
N ARG A 117 8.72 15.08 0.93
CA ARG A 117 9.98 15.10 1.68
C ARG A 117 10.62 13.72 1.74
N ARG A 118 9.85 12.67 2.05
CA ARG A 118 10.33 11.27 2.11
C ARG A 118 10.76 10.76 0.74
N LEU A 119 10.01 11.08 -0.32
CA LEU A 119 10.40 10.77 -1.70
C LEU A 119 11.71 11.44 -2.08
N LYS A 120 11.93 12.70 -1.68
CA LYS A 120 13.20 13.41 -1.89
C LYS A 120 14.34 12.77 -1.10
N LEU A 121 14.10 12.38 0.15
CA LEU A 121 15.06 11.66 1.00
C LEU A 121 15.51 10.36 0.33
N LEU A 122 14.56 9.53 -0.10
CA LEU A 122 14.82 8.27 -0.79
C LEU A 122 15.59 8.46 -2.10
N ARG A 123 15.21 9.43 -2.93
CA ARG A 123 15.94 9.74 -4.18
C ARG A 123 17.38 10.16 -3.89
N THR A 124 17.61 10.94 -2.86
CA THR A 124 18.95 11.37 -2.44
C THR A 124 19.75 10.16 -1.98
N ALA A 125 19.15 9.30 -1.15
CA ALA A 125 19.74 8.06 -0.70
C ALA A 125 20.11 7.16 -1.87
N ILE A 126 19.20 6.82 -2.79
CA ILE A 126 19.50 5.96 -3.95
C ILE A 126 20.70 6.49 -4.75
N ASN A 127 20.77 7.81 -4.98
CA ASN A 127 21.81 8.44 -5.79
C ASN A 127 23.16 8.65 -5.08
N SER A 128 23.24 8.45 -3.75
CA SER A 128 24.51 8.64 -3.01
C SER A 128 25.57 7.57 -3.34
N ASP A 129 25.16 6.39 -3.79
CA ASP A 129 26.06 5.35 -4.33
C ASP A 129 25.96 5.32 -5.86
N ARG A 130 26.91 5.99 -6.53
CA ARG A 130 26.94 6.08 -7.99
C ARG A 130 27.23 4.74 -8.69
N SER A 131 27.78 3.74 -7.98
CA SER A 131 28.16 2.45 -8.57
C SER A 131 26.95 1.57 -8.90
N VAL A 132 25.87 1.73 -8.14
CA VAL A 132 24.61 0.98 -8.31
C VAL A 132 23.43 1.89 -8.60
N GLY A 133 23.43 3.16 -8.16
CA GLY A 133 22.32 4.09 -8.32
C GLY A 133 21.89 4.31 -9.78
N ARG A 134 22.84 4.25 -10.74
CA ARG A 134 22.54 4.33 -12.18
C ARG A 134 21.71 3.16 -12.72
N ALA A 135 21.72 2.03 -12.02
CA ALA A 135 20.91 0.85 -12.36
C ALA A 135 19.55 0.86 -11.65
N ILE A 136 19.29 1.84 -10.77
CA ILE A 136 18.06 1.97 -10.00
C ILE A 136 17.22 3.11 -10.57
N GLY A 137 16.13 2.78 -11.23
CA GLY A 137 15.11 3.76 -11.62
C GLY A 137 14.15 4.01 -10.47
N VAL A 138 13.69 5.25 -10.29
CA VAL A 138 12.62 5.59 -9.33
C VAL A 138 11.41 6.11 -10.10
N ARG A 139 10.25 5.54 -9.81
CA ARG A 139 8.93 5.97 -10.29
C ARG A 139 8.08 6.24 -9.06
N TYR A 140 7.46 7.40 -9.00
CA TYR A 140 6.62 7.78 -7.87
C TYR A 140 5.51 8.72 -8.34
N HIS A 141 4.47 8.85 -7.51
CA HIS A 141 3.45 9.88 -7.64
C HIS A 141 3.70 10.96 -6.60
N ASP A 142 3.49 12.22 -6.96
CA ASP A 142 3.60 13.35 -6.02
C ASP A 142 2.54 13.24 -4.92
N GLY A 143 2.78 13.86 -3.75
CA GLY A 143 1.89 13.73 -2.59
C GLY A 143 0.51 14.36 -2.80
N LYS A 144 0.41 15.47 -3.54
CA LYS A 144 -0.83 16.24 -3.74
C LYS A 144 -1.99 15.43 -4.35
N PRO A 145 -1.80 14.66 -5.44
CA PRO A 145 -2.79 13.70 -5.92
C PRO A 145 -3.32 12.75 -4.84
N GLY A 146 -2.46 12.31 -3.92
CA GLY A 146 -2.82 11.41 -2.83
C GLY A 146 -3.86 12.02 -1.87
N ILE A 147 -3.82 13.34 -1.61
CA ILE A 147 -4.82 14.01 -0.76
C ILE A 147 -6.21 13.97 -1.40
N VAL A 148 -6.28 14.23 -2.71
CA VAL A 148 -7.54 14.14 -3.45
C VAL A 148 -8.04 12.70 -3.51
N GLU A 149 -7.13 11.73 -3.72
CA GLU A 149 -7.49 10.32 -3.65
C GLU A 149 -8.02 9.92 -2.27
N GLY A 150 -7.41 10.41 -1.19
CA GLY A 150 -7.87 10.22 0.18
C GLY A 150 -9.26 10.77 0.41
N LEU A 151 -9.49 12.02 0.00
CA LEU A 151 -10.80 12.67 0.06
C LEU A 151 -11.89 11.85 -0.64
N LEU A 152 -11.60 11.36 -1.85
CA LEU A 152 -12.53 10.57 -2.65
C LEU A 152 -12.73 9.15 -2.11
N SER A 153 -11.66 8.52 -1.60
CA SER A 153 -11.70 7.16 -1.06
C SER A 153 -12.44 7.08 0.27
N ARG A 154 -12.33 8.14 1.08
CA ARG A 154 -12.86 8.20 2.45
C ARG A 154 -14.09 9.10 2.58
N GLY A 155 -14.56 9.65 1.46
CA GLY A 155 -15.65 10.60 1.38
C GLY A 155 -17.02 9.97 1.63
N ASP A 156 -17.98 10.81 2.03
CA ASP A 156 -19.40 10.47 2.04
C ASP A 156 -20.17 11.30 1.01
N ARG A 157 -21.51 11.26 1.07
CA ARG A 157 -22.40 11.98 0.16
C ARG A 157 -22.08 13.48 0.02
N ARG A 158 -21.51 14.12 1.05
CA ARG A 158 -21.12 15.54 1.03
C ARG A 158 -20.01 15.82 0.02
N ILE A 159 -19.14 14.85 -0.27
CA ILE A 159 -18.10 14.96 -1.31
C ILE A 159 -18.70 15.04 -2.71
N GLY A 160 -19.94 14.59 -2.91
CA GLY A 160 -20.66 14.79 -4.18
C GLY A 160 -20.77 16.27 -4.57
N ALA A 161 -21.03 17.16 -3.61
CA ALA A 161 -21.08 18.61 -3.86
C ALA A 161 -19.69 19.19 -4.19
N VAL A 162 -18.62 18.63 -3.61
CA VAL A 162 -17.24 19.01 -3.95
C VAL A 162 -16.91 18.61 -5.39
N ILE A 163 -17.26 17.37 -5.79
CA ILE A 163 -17.04 16.88 -7.16
C ILE A 163 -17.79 17.75 -8.18
N GLU A 164 -19.04 18.09 -7.89
CA GLU A 164 -19.83 19.00 -8.73
C GLU A 164 -19.15 20.36 -8.86
N GLU A 165 -18.68 20.93 -7.75
CA GLU A 165 -17.99 22.23 -7.75
C GLU A 165 -16.68 22.18 -8.55
N VAL A 166 -15.87 21.12 -8.39
CA VAL A 166 -14.67 20.89 -9.21
C VAL A 166 -15.03 20.88 -10.69
N TRP A 167 -16.11 20.20 -11.08
CA TRP A 167 -16.58 20.18 -12.46
C TRP A 167 -17.06 21.55 -12.94
N ARG A 168 -17.79 22.32 -12.11
CA ARG A 168 -18.22 23.70 -12.41
C ARG A 168 -17.04 24.64 -12.64
N GLN A 169 -15.94 24.43 -11.91
CA GLN A 169 -14.66 25.13 -12.11
C GLN A 169 -13.85 24.59 -13.31
N GLY A 170 -14.42 23.68 -14.11
CA GLY A 170 -13.83 23.14 -15.33
C GLY A 170 -13.06 21.83 -15.15
N GLY A 171 -13.13 21.19 -13.98
CA GLY A 171 -12.56 19.87 -13.65
C GLY A 171 -13.02 18.78 -14.61
N ARG A 172 -12.11 18.25 -15.43
CA ARG A 172 -12.38 17.17 -16.41
C ARG A 172 -11.10 16.40 -16.67
N PHE A 173 -11.22 15.08 -16.80
CA PHE A 173 -10.10 14.17 -17.09
C PHE A 173 -8.97 14.17 -16.04
N ASP A 174 -9.29 14.41 -14.76
CA ASP A 174 -8.31 14.46 -13.65
C ASP A 174 -7.55 13.14 -13.41
N GLY A 175 -7.93 12.04 -14.07
CA GLY A 175 -7.15 10.79 -14.10
C GLY A 175 -5.88 10.87 -14.97
N TRP A 176 -5.70 11.95 -15.73
CA TRP A 176 -4.50 12.23 -16.53
C TRP A 176 -3.74 13.40 -15.92
N ASN A 177 -2.44 13.20 -15.68
CA ASN A 177 -1.59 14.13 -14.93
C ASN A 177 -1.59 15.56 -15.53
N GLU A 178 -1.69 15.67 -16.85
CA GLU A 178 -1.73 16.95 -17.58
C GLU A 178 -3.02 17.75 -17.36
N HIS A 179 -4.08 17.13 -16.82
CA HIS A 179 -5.37 17.76 -16.55
C HIS A 179 -5.64 17.97 -15.06
N PHE A 180 -5.04 17.14 -14.20
CA PHE A 180 -5.19 17.21 -12.76
C PHE A 180 -4.77 18.58 -12.19
N SER A 181 -5.61 19.16 -11.33
CA SER A 181 -5.34 20.41 -10.63
C SER A 181 -5.65 20.30 -9.14
N TYR A 182 -4.63 20.11 -8.32
CA TYR A 182 -4.76 20.10 -6.86
C TYR A 182 -5.43 21.37 -6.33
N ASP A 183 -5.00 22.53 -6.81
CA ASP A 183 -5.48 23.83 -6.33
C ASP A 183 -6.99 24.01 -6.61
N ARG A 184 -7.50 23.44 -7.71
CA ARG A 184 -8.95 23.41 -8.02
C ARG A 184 -9.72 22.57 -7.01
N TRP A 185 -9.21 21.38 -6.68
CA TRP A 185 -9.81 20.53 -5.65
C TRP A 185 -9.83 21.22 -4.29
N MET A 186 -8.75 21.87 -3.90
CA MET A 186 -8.67 22.61 -2.63
C MET A 186 -9.62 23.82 -2.62
N ALA A 187 -9.71 24.57 -3.72
CA ALA A 187 -10.65 25.69 -3.85
C ALA A 187 -12.11 25.23 -3.74
N ALA A 188 -12.48 24.14 -4.43
CA ALA A 188 -13.81 23.55 -4.33
C ALA A 188 -14.12 23.06 -2.90
N CYS A 189 -13.16 22.42 -2.22
CA CYS A 189 -13.32 22.01 -0.83
C CYS A 189 -13.53 23.21 0.10
N ALA A 190 -12.73 24.26 -0.04
CA ALA A 190 -12.82 25.48 0.77
C ALA A 190 -14.15 26.22 0.57
N GLN A 191 -14.77 26.09 -0.61
CA GLN A 191 -16.09 26.66 -0.90
C GLN A 191 -17.24 25.83 -0.33
N VAL A 192 -17.14 24.49 -0.39
CA VAL A 192 -18.25 23.58 -0.09
C VAL A 192 -18.25 23.10 1.36
N LEU A 193 -17.11 22.62 1.86
CA LEU A 193 -17.03 21.91 3.14
C LEU A 193 -17.37 22.76 4.38
N PRO A 194 -17.06 24.08 4.44
CA PRO A 194 -17.44 24.90 5.60
C PRO A 194 -18.95 24.95 5.87
N SER A 195 -19.79 24.80 4.85
CA SER A 195 -21.26 24.73 5.02
C SER A 195 -21.71 23.49 5.82
N TYR A 196 -20.86 22.47 5.91
CA TYR A 196 -21.05 21.26 6.72
C TYR A 196 -20.25 21.29 8.02
N GLY A 197 -19.50 22.37 8.30
CA GLY A 197 -18.57 22.44 9.43
C GLY A 197 -17.37 21.50 9.28
N LEU A 198 -16.94 21.20 8.05
CA LEU A 198 -15.84 20.29 7.75
C LEU A 198 -14.75 20.99 6.94
N ASP A 199 -13.59 20.35 6.89
CA ASP A 199 -12.47 20.69 6.01
C ASP A 199 -11.89 19.43 5.35
N VAL A 200 -10.83 19.60 4.56
CA VAL A 200 -10.16 18.49 3.85
C VAL A 200 -9.54 17.52 4.86
N ASP A 201 -8.90 18.04 5.90
CA ASP A 201 -8.17 17.26 6.91
C ASP A 201 -9.09 16.32 7.68
N TRP A 202 -10.34 16.72 7.93
CA TRP A 202 -11.37 15.85 8.50
C TRP A 202 -11.54 14.54 7.73
N TYR A 203 -11.45 14.60 6.39
CA TYR A 203 -11.55 13.44 5.51
C TYR A 203 -10.22 12.72 5.30
N THR A 204 -9.06 13.34 5.48
CA THR A 204 -7.76 12.79 5.04
C THR A 204 -6.81 12.51 6.21
N THR A 205 -6.24 13.56 6.80
CA THR A 205 -5.10 13.50 7.73
C THR A 205 -5.52 13.27 9.19
N ARG A 206 -6.82 13.42 9.50
CA ARG A 206 -7.35 13.11 10.82
C ARG A 206 -7.39 11.60 11.08
N GLU A 207 -6.98 11.20 12.27
CA GLU A 207 -7.18 9.86 12.83
C GLU A 207 -8.65 9.64 13.21
N ARG A 208 -9.15 8.42 12.99
CA ARG A 208 -10.52 8.02 13.33
C ARG A 208 -10.51 7.08 14.52
N THR A 209 -11.57 7.13 15.32
CA THR A 209 -11.71 6.25 16.50
C THR A 209 -12.51 5.00 16.18
N GLU A 210 -12.38 3.97 17.02
CA GLU A 210 -13.04 2.67 16.88
C GLU A 210 -14.53 2.77 16.52
N HIS A 211 -15.26 3.54 17.33
CA HIS A 211 -16.71 3.66 17.27
C HIS A 211 -17.19 4.81 16.37
N GLU A 212 -16.30 5.40 15.56
CA GLU A 212 -16.70 6.39 14.58
C GLU A 212 -17.59 5.76 13.50
N VAL A 213 -18.67 6.46 13.15
CA VAL A 213 -19.54 6.07 12.03
C VAL A 213 -18.81 6.37 10.72
N LEU A 214 -18.48 5.31 9.98
CA LEU A 214 -17.76 5.42 8.72
C LEU A 214 -18.75 5.54 7.54
N PRO A 215 -18.42 6.30 6.49
CA PRO A 215 -19.30 6.48 5.33
C PRO A 215 -19.76 5.18 4.67
N TRP A 216 -18.96 4.13 4.77
CA TRP A 216 -19.20 2.81 4.17
C TRP A 216 -19.76 1.78 5.15
N ASP A 217 -20.07 2.13 6.41
CA ASP A 217 -20.63 1.18 7.41
C ASP A 217 -21.96 0.53 6.98
N HIS A 218 -22.63 1.10 5.97
CA HIS A 218 -23.86 0.54 5.40
C HIS A 218 -23.60 -0.51 4.30
N LEU A 219 -22.33 -0.80 4.02
CA LEU A 219 -21.88 -1.79 3.05
C LEU A 219 -21.25 -2.97 3.79
N ASP A 220 -21.43 -4.16 3.24
CA ASP A 220 -20.84 -5.38 3.78
C ASP A 220 -19.84 -5.96 2.76
N SER A 221 -18.59 -6.12 3.18
CA SER A 221 -17.53 -6.76 2.41
C SER A 221 -17.21 -8.19 2.86
N GLY A 222 -17.97 -8.73 3.82
CA GLY A 222 -17.77 -10.04 4.45
C GLY A 222 -16.71 -10.08 5.53
N LEU A 223 -16.16 -8.93 5.94
CA LEU A 223 -15.17 -8.81 7.02
C LEU A 223 -15.81 -8.14 8.23
N ASP A 224 -15.66 -8.74 9.40
CA ASP A 224 -16.18 -8.18 10.64
C ASP A 224 -15.41 -6.91 11.05
N LYS A 225 -16.15 -5.84 11.41
CA LYS A 225 -15.56 -4.54 11.73
C LYS A 225 -14.70 -4.60 12.99
N GLU A 226 -15.12 -5.38 13.97
CA GLU A 226 -14.39 -5.65 15.21
C GLU A 226 -13.07 -6.37 14.94
N TRP A 227 -13.07 -7.32 14.00
CA TRP A 227 -11.84 -7.99 13.56
C TRP A 227 -10.87 -7.02 12.87
N LEU A 228 -11.38 -6.18 11.96
CA LEU A 228 -10.57 -5.14 11.31
C LEU A 228 -9.95 -4.17 12.31
N TRP A 229 -10.69 -3.81 13.37
CA TRP A 229 -10.17 -2.96 14.43
C TRP A 229 -9.08 -3.65 15.25
N ALA A 230 -9.26 -4.93 15.59
CA ALA A 230 -8.24 -5.70 16.28
C ALA A 230 -6.94 -5.78 15.46
N ASP A 231 -7.01 -6.11 14.17
CA ASP A 231 -5.83 -6.17 13.29
C ASP A 231 -5.17 -4.79 13.14
N TRP A 232 -5.95 -3.69 13.18
CA TRP A 232 -5.40 -2.34 13.24
C TRP A 232 -4.59 -2.08 14.52
N GLN A 233 -5.10 -2.51 15.68
CA GLN A 233 -4.36 -2.37 16.94
C GLN A 233 -3.08 -3.21 16.95
N ASP A 234 -3.15 -4.43 16.40
CA ASP A 234 -1.99 -5.31 16.26
C ASP A 234 -0.93 -4.67 15.34
N ALA A 235 -1.35 -4.11 14.21
CA ALA A 235 -0.48 -3.37 13.29
C ALA A 235 0.24 -2.19 13.97
N LEU A 236 -0.46 -1.42 14.83
CA LEU A 236 0.14 -0.32 15.61
C LEU A 236 1.20 -0.81 16.60
N SER A 237 1.08 -2.05 17.06
CA SER A 237 2.03 -2.71 17.97
C SER A 237 3.08 -3.56 17.24
N GLU A 238 3.14 -3.48 15.91
CA GLU A 238 4.07 -4.23 15.05
C GLU A 238 3.92 -5.76 15.17
N GLN A 239 2.74 -6.20 15.60
CA GLN A 239 2.37 -7.61 15.62
C GLN A 239 1.93 -8.02 14.21
N GLU A 240 2.56 -9.07 13.72
CA GLU A 240 2.26 -9.64 12.40
C GLU A 240 1.19 -10.71 12.56
N GLN A 241 0.22 -10.72 11.66
CA GLN A 241 -0.78 -11.77 11.56
C GLN A 241 -0.25 -12.93 10.71
N ASP A 242 -0.36 -14.14 11.26
CA ASP A 242 0.01 -15.36 10.55
C ASP A 242 -0.93 -15.66 9.36
N ASP A 243 -0.49 -16.58 8.50
CA ASP A 243 -1.27 -17.07 7.37
C ASP A 243 -2.38 -18.04 7.80
N CYS A 244 -3.64 -17.60 7.72
CA CYS A 244 -4.82 -18.38 8.11
C CYS A 244 -5.03 -19.68 7.31
N ARG A 245 -4.24 -19.94 6.25
CA ARG A 245 -4.24 -21.23 5.54
C ARG A 245 -3.53 -22.33 6.31
N TRP A 246 -2.61 -21.97 7.20
CA TRP A 246 -1.74 -22.90 7.91
C TRP A 246 -1.91 -22.85 9.43
N THR A 247 -2.55 -21.80 9.93
CA THR A 247 -2.86 -21.58 11.36
C THR A 247 -4.37 -21.71 11.63
N PRO A 248 -4.78 -21.81 12.91
CA PRO A 248 -6.19 -21.74 13.27
C PRO A 248 -6.86 -20.44 12.76
N CYS A 249 -8.17 -20.50 12.51
CA CYS A 249 -8.94 -19.38 12.00
C CYS A 249 -8.95 -18.18 12.96
N PHE A 250 -8.80 -16.98 12.42
CA PHE A 250 -8.88 -15.70 13.15
C PHE A 250 -10.29 -15.14 13.26
N ASP A 251 -11.29 -15.87 12.76
CA ASP A 251 -12.71 -15.51 12.81
C ASP A 251 -13.01 -14.13 12.21
N CYS A 252 -12.48 -13.86 11.00
CA CYS A 252 -12.67 -12.59 10.31
C CYS A 252 -14.05 -12.42 9.64
N GLY A 253 -14.98 -13.35 9.83
CA GLY A 253 -16.32 -13.33 9.22
C GLY A 253 -16.43 -13.93 7.81
N VAL A 254 -15.32 -14.05 7.07
CA VAL A 254 -15.32 -14.41 5.63
C VAL A 254 -15.73 -15.86 5.36
N CYS A 255 -14.93 -16.83 5.82
CA CYS A 255 -15.10 -18.22 5.40
C CYS A 255 -16.44 -18.82 5.87
N PRO A 256 -16.78 -18.75 7.18
CA PRO A 256 -18.08 -19.22 7.67
C PRO A 256 -19.25 -18.40 7.12
N GLY A 257 -19.13 -17.07 7.10
CA GLY A 257 -20.20 -16.16 6.67
C GLY A 257 -20.58 -16.34 5.20
N MET A 258 -19.61 -16.65 4.34
CA MET A 258 -19.85 -16.91 2.91
C MET A 258 -20.00 -18.39 2.55
N GLY A 259 -19.89 -19.31 3.52
CA GLY A 259 -19.94 -20.75 3.26
C GLY A 259 -18.83 -21.23 2.33
N THR A 260 -17.61 -20.68 2.52
CA THR A 260 -16.44 -20.99 1.70
C THR A 260 -15.39 -21.75 2.50
N ASP A 261 -14.73 -22.70 1.84
CA ASP A 261 -13.66 -23.50 2.42
C ASP A 261 -12.29 -23.05 1.88
N ILE A 262 -11.28 -23.08 2.73
CA ILE A 262 -9.89 -22.86 2.30
C ILE A 262 -9.44 -24.05 1.45
N GLN A 263 -9.28 -23.85 0.15
CA GLN A 263 -8.68 -24.84 -0.74
C GLN A 263 -7.18 -24.59 -0.86
N ILE A 264 -6.40 -25.26 -0.01
CA ILE A 264 -4.98 -25.49 -0.27
C ILE A 264 -4.87 -26.66 -1.26
N GLY A 265 -4.03 -26.54 -2.29
CA GLY A 265 -3.80 -27.60 -3.28
C GLY A 265 -3.28 -28.91 -2.63
N PRO A 266 -2.77 -29.89 -3.38
CA PRO A 266 -2.23 -31.12 -2.76
C PRO A 266 -1.00 -30.79 -1.90
N THR A 267 -1.22 -30.54 -0.61
CA THR A 267 -0.19 -30.20 0.38
C THR A 267 0.21 -31.41 1.22
N GLY A 268 -0.59 -32.48 1.19
CA GLY A 268 -0.45 -33.63 2.09
C GLY A 268 -0.85 -33.32 3.54
N VAL A 269 -1.40 -32.14 3.82
CA VAL A 269 -1.80 -31.67 5.15
C VAL A 269 -3.32 -31.68 5.26
N LYS A 270 -3.84 -32.23 6.36
CA LYS A 270 -5.28 -32.26 6.67
C LYS A 270 -5.64 -31.00 7.45
N LEU A 271 -6.55 -30.17 6.92
CA LEU A 271 -7.06 -29.00 7.65
C LEU A 271 -7.75 -29.43 8.95
N LEU A 272 -7.56 -28.66 10.01
CA LEU A 272 -8.34 -28.78 11.23
C LEU A 272 -9.76 -28.27 10.95
N PRO A 273 -10.82 -28.96 11.41
CA PRO A 273 -12.18 -28.50 11.19
C PRO A 273 -12.41 -27.14 11.85
N LEU A 274 -12.89 -26.18 11.06
CA LEU A 274 -13.42 -24.92 11.57
C LEU A 274 -14.68 -25.24 12.37
N THR A 275 -14.73 -24.85 13.65
CA THR A 275 -15.95 -24.93 14.45
C THR A 275 -16.56 -23.54 14.48
N PRO A 276 -17.56 -23.24 13.63
CA PRO A 276 -18.22 -21.95 13.66
C PRO A 276 -18.89 -21.73 15.02
N VAL A 277 -18.71 -20.54 15.60
CA VAL A 277 -19.49 -20.12 16.76
C VAL A 277 -20.93 -19.95 16.29
N SER A 278 -21.83 -20.79 16.78
CA SER A 278 -23.24 -20.71 16.41
C SER A 278 -23.80 -19.39 16.93
N ALA A 279 -24.29 -18.53 16.04
CA ALA A 279 -24.99 -17.31 16.44
C ALA A 279 -26.16 -17.69 17.37
N SER A 280 -26.12 -17.17 18.60
CA SER A 280 -27.23 -17.30 19.53
C SER A 280 -28.39 -16.47 18.98
N THR A 281 -29.50 -17.13 18.64
CA THR A 281 -30.78 -16.49 18.29
C THR A 281 -31.31 -15.59 19.40
#